data_AF-A0A7X9AY34-F1
#
_entry.id   AF-A0A7X9AY34-F1
#
_cell.length_a   1.000
_cell.length_b   1.000
_cell.length_c   1.000
_cell.angle_alpha   90.00
_cell.angle_beta   90.00
_cell.angle_gamma   90.00
#
_symmetry.space_group_name_H-M   'P 1'
#
loop_
_entity.id
_entity.type
_entity.pdbx_description
1 polymer ?
#
loop_
_entity_poly.entity_id
_entity_poly.type
_entity_poly.pdbx_seq_one_letter_code
_entity_poly.pdbx_strand_id
1 'polypeptide(L)'
;MAVLSQTEIDAESERLAALRMQMLEMHPFWGYMLLQVRLIPALDLPTYAATDALRHIWFNPVLTRKLSLPELGFVLAHEVCHQVLTTSARQGNREAFKWHMATDYAINAMIADIPRPGLSPWRKESLYQMPENGLFNPKYRDWIAEMIYEDLCRKKLPGRAAFVELTLPDAMGKGLQMPDALDHGGGIDLHLPIELNVDQLEALQNRVKAAVETYYANSERGNLPLDFLRQTDLLNPPKVPWQRLLHHFADTVLNTDDYSLARPNKRYLVQDLLVPGLYNEVLRSIVVALDTSGSMSNDEIRQVAEEIRGIIPHTQDITLIIADCEIQQVIAFDDLENFLQNGELRGGGGTDHVCVFEYIAKQQLNPSLFIGLTDLYSRFPKKRPPYPVLWITPECHSTAPWGKIIAIR
;
A
#
# COMPACT_ATOMS: atom_id res chain seq x y z
N MET A 1 -21.59 7.59 34.59
CA MET A 1 -20.45 7.94 33.72
C MET A 1 -19.46 8.73 34.54
N ALA A 2 -18.18 8.34 34.56
CA ALA A 2 -17.16 9.17 35.19
C ALA A 2 -17.01 10.44 34.34
N VAL A 3 -17.31 11.60 34.91
CA VAL A 3 -17.19 12.88 34.21
C VAL A 3 -15.76 13.36 34.40
N LEU A 4 -14.92 13.15 33.38
CA LEU A 4 -13.58 13.74 33.35
C LEU A 4 -13.70 15.25 33.08
N SER A 5 -12.85 16.03 33.75
CA SER A 5 -12.70 17.46 33.43
C SER A 5 -11.98 17.66 32.09
N GLN A 6 -12.10 18.84 31.47
CA GLN A 6 -11.40 19.13 30.20
C GLN A 6 -9.88 19.01 30.36
N THR A 7 -9.32 19.55 31.45
CA THR A 7 -7.90 19.44 31.79
C THR A 7 -7.41 18.00 31.86
N GLU A 8 -8.28 17.11 32.32
CA GLU A 8 -8.03 15.69 32.46
C GLU A 8 -8.05 14.93 31.13
N ILE A 9 -8.83 15.40 30.16
CA ILE A 9 -8.87 14.90 28.79
C ILE A 9 -7.64 15.41 28.01
N ASP A 10 -7.29 16.68 28.21
CA ASP A 10 -6.14 17.32 27.58
C ASP A 10 -4.84 16.66 28.04
N ALA A 11 -4.68 16.41 29.34
CA ALA A 11 -3.51 15.72 29.90
C ALA A 11 -3.35 14.29 29.34
N GLU A 12 -4.44 13.57 29.12
CA GLU A 12 -4.38 12.25 28.49
C GLU A 12 -4.01 12.35 27.00
N SER A 13 -4.56 13.34 26.29
CA SER A 13 -4.20 13.61 24.89
C SER A 13 -2.71 13.93 24.75
N GLU A 14 -2.15 14.73 25.66
CA GLU A 14 -0.71 15.00 25.73
C GLU A 14 0.10 13.74 26.02
N ARG A 15 -0.37 12.86 26.92
CA ARG A 15 0.28 11.58 27.21
C ARG A 15 0.35 10.68 25.97
N LEU A 16 -0.75 10.56 25.22
CA LEU A 16 -0.78 9.81 23.96
C LEU A 16 0.14 10.44 22.91
N ALA A 17 0.18 11.78 22.81
CA ALA A 17 1.06 12.49 21.88
C ALA A 17 2.54 12.26 22.21
N ALA A 18 2.91 12.28 23.49
CA ALA A 18 4.26 11.98 23.95
C ALA A 18 4.64 10.52 23.67
N LEU A 19 3.75 9.57 23.96
CA LEU A 19 3.97 8.15 23.68
C LEU A 19 4.14 7.90 22.17
N ARG A 20 3.35 8.55 21.32
CA ARG A 20 3.51 8.49 19.86
C ARG A 20 4.91 8.91 19.42
N MET A 21 5.47 9.97 20.00
CA MET A 21 6.84 10.40 19.69
C MET A 21 7.87 9.38 20.18
N GLN A 22 7.67 8.78 21.36
CA GLN A 22 8.54 7.69 21.85
C GLN A 22 8.49 6.45 20.95
N MET A 23 7.30 6.11 20.42
CA MET A 23 7.14 4.99 19.50
C MET A 23 7.91 5.20 18.19
N LEU A 24 8.05 6.44 17.71
CA LEU A 24 8.89 6.75 16.54
C LEU A 24 10.37 6.40 16.77
N GLU A 25 10.86 6.61 17.99
CA GLU A 25 12.25 6.28 18.35
C GLU A 25 12.45 4.77 18.55
N MET A 26 11.51 4.12 19.24
CA MET A 26 11.59 2.68 19.54
C MET A 26 11.30 1.81 18.31
N HIS A 27 10.29 2.19 17.52
CA HIS A 27 9.83 1.51 16.31
C HIS A 27 9.39 2.52 15.23
N PRO A 28 10.35 3.02 14.43
CA PRO A 28 10.13 3.99 13.37
C PRO A 28 8.95 3.70 12.45
N PHE A 29 8.71 2.43 12.08
CA PHE A 29 7.57 2.07 11.23
C PHE A 29 6.21 2.40 11.89
N TRP A 30 5.97 1.89 13.10
CA TRP A 30 4.72 2.12 13.84
C TRP A 30 4.55 3.59 14.22
N GLY A 31 5.62 4.23 14.69
CA GLY A 31 5.60 5.66 15.01
C GLY A 31 5.32 6.53 13.79
N TYR A 32 5.91 6.22 12.63
CA TYR A 32 5.65 6.95 11.39
C TYR A 32 4.18 6.88 10.98
N MET A 33 3.57 5.69 11.07
CA MET A 33 2.14 5.51 10.80
C MET A 33 1.29 6.35 11.76
N LEU A 34 1.60 6.33 13.06
CA LEU A 34 0.88 7.12 14.07
C LEU A 34 1.02 8.64 13.90
N LEU A 35 2.15 9.14 13.40
CA LEU A 35 2.33 10.58 13.13
C LEU A 35 1.30 11.12 12.14
N GLN A 36 0.83 10.27 11.24
CA GLN A 36 -0.12 10.64 10.20
C GLN A 36 -1.58 10.43 10.60
N VAL A 37 -1.83 10.01 11.85
CA VAL A 37 -3.14 9.75 12.42
C VAL A 37 -3.49 10.83 13.44
N ARG A 38 -4.74 11.27 13.43
CA ARG A 38 -5.33 12.16 14.43
C ARG A 38 -5.89 11.32 15.57
N LEU A 39 -5.46 11.62 16.79
CA LEU A 39 -5.97 11.02 18.02
C LEU A 39 -7.09 11.91 18.56
N ILE A 40 -8.29 11.38 18.72
CA ILE A 40 -9.48 12.15 19.12
C ILE A 40 -10.08 11.53 20.39
N PRO A 41 -10.26 12.29 21.48
CA PRO A 41 -10.91 11.77 22.67
C PRO A 41 -12.40 11.50 22.41
N ALA A 42 -12.88 10.31 22.80
CA ALA A 42 -14.28 9.89 22.69
C ALA A 42 -14.71 9.18 23.98
N LEU A 43 -15.38 9.92 24.88
CA LEU A 43 -15.73 9.42 26.22
C LEU A 43 -16.84 8.35 26.18
N ASP A 44 -17.68 8.40 25.15
CA ASP A 44 -18.81 7.47 24.97
C ASP A 44 -18.41 6.15 24.31
N LEU A 45 -17.14 6.02 23.89
CA LEU A 45 -16.62 4.78 23.32
C LEU A 45 -16.55 3.69 24.42
N PRO A 46 -17.15 2.50 24.23
CA PRO A 46 -17.19 1.47 25.28
C PRO A 46 -15.85 0.75 25.51
N THR A 47 -14.90 0.90 24.58
CA THR A 47 -13.59 0.24 24.52
C THR A 47 -12.45 1.26 24.62
N TYR A 48 -11.19 0.80 24.62
CA TYR A 48 -10.05 1.73 24.75
C TYR A 48 -9.90 2.63 23.53
N ALA A 49 -10.09 2.09 22.33
CA ALA A 49 -9.92 2.81 21.08
C ALA A 49 -10.80 2.26 19.95
N ALA A 50 -10.86 3.01 18.85
CA ALA A 50 -11.48 2.59 17.60
C ALA A 50 -10.82 3.38 16.46
N THR A 51 -10.73 2.80 15.27
CA THR A 51 -10.14 3.47 14.11
C THR A 51 -11.06 3.49 12.89
N ASP A 52 -10.95 4.54 12.08
CA ASP A 52 -11.57 4.61 10.74
C ASP A 52 -10.76 3.84 9.68
N ALA A 53 -9.77 3.06 10.12
CA ALA A 53 -8.80 2.37 9.28
C ALA A 53 -7.94 3.30 8.37
N LEU A 54 -7.94 4.61 8.59
CA LEU A 54 -7.30 5.58 7.69
C LEU A 54 -6.53 6.70 8.42
N ARG A 55 -7.22 7.67 9.03
CA ARG A 55 -6.62 8.91 9.56
C ARG A 55 -7.05 9.23 10.98
N HIS A 56 -7.97 8.49 11.57
CA HIS A 56 -8.49 8.75 12.90
C HIS A 56 -8.37 7.53 13.79
N ILE A 57 -7.91 7.77 15.01
CA ILE A 57 -8.07 6.86 16.14
C ILE A 57 -8.82 7.65 17.21
N TRP A 58 -10.01 7.16 17.55
CA TRP A 58 -10.72 7.59 18.73
C TRP A 58 -10.20 6.80 19.93
N PHE A 59 -10.08 7.46 21.08
CA PHE A 59 -9.69 6.79 22.32
C PHE A 59 -10.57 7.24 23.47
N ASN A 60 -10.87 6.33 24.40
CA ASN A 60 -11.63 6.69 25.60
C ASN A 60 -10.68 7.09 26.75
N PRO A 61 -10.54 8.38 27.09
CA PRO A 61 -9.66 8.83 28.16
C PRO A 61 -10.04 8.28 29.55
N VAL A 62 -11.30 7.88 29.78
CA VAL A 62 -11.74 7.26 31.03
C VAL A 62 -11.10 5.88 31.22
N LEU A 63 -10.84 5.18 30.11
CA LEU A 63 -10.27 3.83 30.10
C LEU A 63 -8.75 3.87 29.90
N THR A 64 -8.25 4.62 28.92
CA THR A 64 -6.82 4.64 28.57
C THR A 64 -5.94 5.18 29.69
N ARG A 65 -6.42 6.13 30.50
CA ARG A 65 -5.68 6.67 31.67
C ARG A 65 -5.33 5.63 32.73
N LYS A 66 -6.05 4.50 32.75
CA LYS A 66 -5.79 3.39 33.68
C LYS A 66 -4.67 2.47 33.18
N LEU A 67 -4.29 2.60 31.90
CA LEU A 67 -3.26 1.80 31.27
C LEU A 67 -1.86 2.36 31.53
N SER A 68 -0.93 1.46 31.83
CA SER A 68 0.50 1.74 31.80
C SER A 68 0.96 2.15 30.39
N LEU A 69 2.15 2.73 30.25
CA LEU A 69 2.68 3.11 28.93
C LEU A 69 2.86 1.91 27.97
N PRO A 70 3.35 0.73 28.42
CA PRO A 70 3.39 -0.46 27.57
C PRO A 70 2.02 -0.95 27.11
N GLU A 71 1.00 -0.83 27.95
CA GLU A 71 -0.39 -1.19 27.60
C GLU A 71 -1.01 -0.19 26.64
N LEU A 72 -0.85 1.11 26.90
CA LEU A 72 -1.32 2.14 25.97
C LEU A 72 -0.61 2.04 24.61
N GLY A 73 0.69 1.72 24.61
CA GLY A 73 1.45 1.50 23.39
C GLY A 73 0.95 0.27 22.62
N PHE A 74 0.51 -0.78 23.32
CA PHE A 74 -0.15 -1.92 22.72
C PHE A 74 -1.44 -1.49 21.99
N VAL A 75 -2.30 -0.71 22.66
CA VAL A 75 -3.56 -0.21 22.07
C VAL A 75 -3.28 0.61 20.80
N LEU A 76 -2.34 1.56 20.84
CA LEU A 76 -2.01 2.36 19.67
C LEU A 76 -1.42 1.54 18.52
N ALA A 77 -0.55 0.56 18.83
CA ALA A 77 -0.04 -0.36 17.82
C ALA A 77 -1.17 -1.19 17.22
N HIS A 78 -2.11 -1.66 18.03
CA HIS A 78 -3.28 -2.45 17.61
C HIS A 78 -4.12 -1.71 16.58
N GLU A 79 -4.54 -0.47 16.87
CA GLU A 79 -5.31 0.35 15.94
C GLU A 79 -4.57 0.57 14.60
N VAL A 80 -3.26 0.81 14.66
CA VAL A 80 -2.45 0.99 13.45
C VAL A 80 -2.34 -0.30 12.64
N CYS A 81 -2.31 -1.46 13.30
CA CYS A 81 -2.27 -2.74 12.62
C CYS A 81 -3.56 -2.98 11.81
N HIS A 82 -4.73 -2.54 12.30
CA HIS A 82 -5.96 -2.59 11.50
C HIS A 82 -5.85 -1.82 10.19
N GLN A 83 -5.16 -0.67 10.21
CA GLN A 83 -4.87 0.15 9.03
C GLN A 83 -3.86 -0.55 8.12
N VAL A 84 -2.70 -0.92 8.67
CA VAL A 84 -1.58 -1.52 7.93
C VAL A 84 -1.99 -2.82 7.25
N LEU A 85 -2.78 -3.66 7.93
CA LEU A 85 -3.21 -4.96 7.42
C LEU A 85 -4.53 -4.91 6.64
N THR A 86 -5.07 -3.71 6.42
CA THR A 86 -6.31 -3.45 5.65
C THR A 86 -7.47 -4.36 6.06
N THR A 87 -7.61 -4.58 7.37
CA THR A 87 -8.53 -5.58 7.95
C THR A 87 -9.99 -5.37 7.56
N SER A 88 -10.45 -4.12 7.47
CA SER A 88 -11.81 -3.77 7.03
C SER A 88 -12.04 -4.14 5.56
N ALA A 89 -11.13 -3.75 4.66
CA ALA A 89 -11.20 -4.06 3.23
C ALA A 89 -11.14 -5.57 2.95
N ARG A 90 -10.51 -6.34 3.83
CA ARG A 90 -10.40 -7.80 3.70
C ARG A 90 -11.60 -8.58 4.22
N GLN A 91 -12.56 -7.94 4.90
CA GLN A 91 -13.73 -8.62 5.46
C GLN A 91 -14.55 -9.33 4.37
N GLY A 92 -14.89 -8.62 3.30
CA GLY A 92 -15.76 -9.13 2.25
C GLY A 92 -17.11 -9.63 2.80
N ASN A 93 -17.56 -10.79 2.33
CA ASN A 93 -18.83 -11.39 2.75
C ASN A 93 -18.76 -12.21 4.05
N ARG A 94 -17.67 -12.08 4.83
CA ARG A 94 -17.49 -12.83 6.07
C ARG A 94 -18.40 -12.30 7.19
N GLU A 95 -18.76 -13.17 8.13
CA GLU A 95 -19.54 -12.79 9.31
C GLU A 95 -18.71 -11.85 10.18
N ALA A 96 -19.18 -10.60 10.33
CA ALA A 96 -18.47 -9.50 11.00
C ALA A 96 -17.90 -9.89 12.37
N PHE A 97 -18.74 -10.44 13.26
CA PHE A 97 -18.33 -10.84 14.61
C PHE A 97 -17.10 -11.75 14.63
N LYS A 98 -17.09 -12.81 13.81
CA LYS A 98 -15.97 -13.75 13.75
C LYS A 98 -14.76 -13.14 13.03
N TRP A 99 -14.99 -12.29 12.04
CA TRP A 99 -13.93 -11.61 11.31
C TRP A 99 -13.16 -10.65 12.22
N HIS A 100 -13.87 -9.79 12.95
CA HIS A 100 -13.33 -8.86 13.94
C HIS A 100 -12.49 -9.59 15.00
N MET A 101 -13.04 -10.65 15.61
CA MET A 101 -12.27 -11.48 16.54
C MET A 101 -11.01 -12.09 15.90
N ALA A 102 -11.11 -12.54 14.64
CA ALA A 102 -9.99 -13.15 13.95
C ALA A 102 -8.85 -12.15 13.66
N THR A 103 -9.20 -10.92 13.26
CA THR A 103 -8.24 -9.84 13.04
C THR A 103 -7.53 -9.47 14.34
N ASP A 104 -8.26 -9.36 15.44
CA ASP A 104 -7.69 -9.01 16.74
C ASP A 104 -6.75 -10.09 17.25
N TYR A 105 -7.13 -11.37 17.13
CA TYR A 105 -6.25 -12.47 17.53
C TYR A 105 -4.92 -12.45 16.75
N ALA A 106 -4.96 -12.19 15.43
CA ALA A 106 -3.76 -12.08 14.61
C ALA A 106 -2.91 -10.86 15.02
N ILE A 107 -3.54 -9.69 15.15
CA ILE A 107 -2.87 -8.43 15.50
C ILE A 107 -2.25 -8.51 16.90
N ASN A 108 -3.00 -8.98 17.89
CA ASN A 108 -2.53 -9.08 19.27
C ASN A 108 -1.36 -10.06 19.39
N ALA A 109 -1.37 -11.17 18.64
CA ALA A 109 -0.24 -12.08 18.59
C ALA A 109 1.02 -11.42 18.01
N MET A 110 0.86 -10.65 16.93
CA MET A 110 1.96 -9.91 16.31
C MET A 110 2.55 -8.84 17.24
N ILE A 111 1.71 -8.06 17.93
CA ILE A 111 2.17 -6.99 18.82
C ILE A 111 2.84 -7.56 20.08
N ALA A 112 2.30 -8.65 20.62
CA ALA A 112 2.90 -9.34 21.76
C ALA A 112 4.34 -9.80 21.49
N ASP A 113 4.72 -9.96 20.22
CA ASP A 113 6.05 -10.41 19.80
C ASP A 113 7.03 -9.30 19.45
N ILE A 114 6.58 -8.05 19.49
CA ILE A 114 7.44 -6.90 19.26
C ILE A 114 8.49 -6.83 20.38
N PRO A 115 9.79 -7.07 20.10
CA PRO A 115 10.80 -7.11 21.12
C PRO A 115 11.19 -5.70 21.57
N ARG A 116 11.57 -5.56 22.86
CA ARG A 116 12.18 -4.31 23.33
C ARG A 116 13.48 -4.02 22.58
N PRO A 117 13.66 -2.81 22.02
CA PRO A 117 14.93 -2.41 21.42
C PRO A 117 16.09 -2.54 22.41
N GLY A 118 17.26 -2.95 21.91
CA GLY A 118 18.49 -3.02 22.70
C GLY A 118 18.63 -4.23 23.62
N LEU A 119 17.68 -5.17 23.62
CA LEU A 119 17.85 -6.45 24.30
C LEU A 119 18.73 -7.43 23.52
N SER A 120 19.44 -8.28 24.26
CA SER A 120 20.18 -9.41 23.70
C SER A 120 19.23 -10.38 22.98
N PRO A 121 19.65 -11.04 21.88
CA PRO A 121 18.83 -12.05 21.17
C PRO A 121 18.26 -13.17 22.05
N TRP A 122 18.86 -13.38 23.23
CA TRP A 122 18.49 -14.41 24.20
C TRP A 122 17.43 -13.95 25.24
N ARG A 123 17.15 -12.64 25.33
CA ARG A 123 16.06 -12.09 26.16
C ARG A 123 14.91 -11.61 25.27
N LYS A 124 13.88 -12.45 25.18
CA LYS A 124 12.61 -12.11 24.53
C LYS A 124 11.67 -11.46 25.55
N GLU A 125 11.93 -10.20 25.90
CA GLU A 125 10.92 -9.39 26.60
C GLU A 125 10.17 -8.54 25.56
N SER A 126 8.84 -8.61 25.60
CA SER A 126 7.99 -7.80 24.73
C SER A 126 8.08 -6.32 25.11
N LEU A 127 8.06 -5.44 24.10
CA LEU A 127 8.01 -4.00 24.33
C LEU A 127 6.67 -3.60 24.92
N TYR A 128 5.59 -4.14 24.37
CA TYR A 128 4.24 -3.82 24.74
C TYR A 128 3.66 -4.90 25.65
N GLN A 129 2.71 -4.50 26.49
CA GLN A 129 1.98 -5.40 27.36
C GLN A 129 0.52 -5.38 26.92
N MET A 130 -0.07 -6.55 26.70
CA MET A 130 -1.48 -6.60 26.33
C MET A 130 -2.35 -6.25 27.56
N PRO A 131 -3.37 -5.38 27.40
CA PRO A 131 -4.37 -5.16 28.45
C PRO A 131 -5.14 -6.44 28.81
N GLU A 132 -5.72 -6.49 30.02
CA GLU A 132 -6.38 -7.70 30.56
C GLU A 132 -7.48 -8.30 29.66
N ASN A 133 -8.16 -7.48 28.87
CA ASN A 133 -9.28 -7.89 28.01
C ASN A 133 -8.88 -8.19 26.55
N GLY A 134 -7.58 -8.21 26.24
CA GLY A 134 -7.11 -8.46 24.87
C GLY A 134 -7.40 -9.88 24.39
N LEU A 135 -7.90 -10.00 23.15
CA LEU A 135 -8.12 -11.29 22.50
C LEU A 135 -6.77 -11.92 22.11
N PHE A 136 -6.28 -12.85 22.93
CA PHE A 136 -5.05 -13.58 22.64
C PHE A 136 -5.22 -15.08 22.85
N ASN A 137 -4.68 -15.86 21.91
CA ASN A 137 -4.57 -17.30 22.05
C ASN A 137 -3.22 -17.74 21.44
N PRO A 138 -2.32 -18.37 22.23
CA PRO A 138 -1.04 -18.85 21.72
C PRO A 138 -1.13 -19.77 20.50
N LYS A 139 -2.26 -20.46 20.29
CA LYS A 139 -2.52 -21.28 19.10
C LYS A 139 -2.43 -20.49 17.79
N TYR A 140 -2.88 -19.24 17.81
CA TYR A 140 -2.98 -18.40 16.61
C TYR A 140 -1.72 -17.58 16.33
N ARG A 141 -0.64 -17.85 17.08
CA ARG A 141 0.66 -17.27 16.78
C ARG A 141 1.07 -17.64 15.35
N ASP A 142 1.54 -16.65 14.59
CA ASP A 142 1.92 -16.77 13.18
C ASP A 142 0.77 -17.10 12.21
N TRP A 143 -0.50 -17.13 12.66
CA TRP A 143 -1.66 -17.34 11.80
C TRP A 143 -2.21 -16.01 11.27
N ILE A 144 -2.56 -15.97 9.98
CA ILE A 144 -3.29 -14.85 9.40
C ILE A 144 -4.76 -14.85 9.82
N ALA A 145 -5.39 -13.67 9.77
CA ALA A 145 -6.79 -13.48 10.15
C ALA A 145 -7.74 -14.45 9.44
N GLU A 146 -7.52 -14.77 8.15
CA GLU A 146 -8.37 -15.69 7.40
C GLU A 146 -8.33 -17.12 7.96
N MET A 147 -7.14 -17.61 8.33
CA MET A 147 -7.00 -18.94 8.93
C MET A 147 -7.68 -19.02 10.29
N ILE A 148 -7.55 -17.94 11.09
CA ILE A 148 -8.22 -17.83 12.38
C ILE A 148 -9.74 -17.79 12.19
N TYR A 149 -10.23 -17.00 11.23
CA TYR A 149 -11.64 -16.92 10.89
C TYR A 149 -12.23 -18.29 10.54
N GLU A 150 -11.55 -19.07 9.69
CA GLU A 150 -11.97 -20.44 9.34
C GLU A 150 -12.03 -21.37 10.57
N ASP A 151 -11.10 -21.23 11.52
CA ASP A 151 -11.12 -21.97 12.78
C ASP A 151 -12.27 -21.52 13.70
N LEU A 152 -12.56 -20.22 13.78
CA LEU A 152 -13.66 -19.65 14.54
C LEU A 152 -15.02 -20.06 13.97
N CYS A 153 -15.15 -20.16 12.64
CA CYS A 153 -16.36 -20.63 11.97
C CYS A 153 -16.76 -22.07 12.37
N ARG A 154 -15.78 -22.90 12.73
CA ARG A 154 -16.00 -24.29 13.16
C ARG A 154 -16.38 -24.41 14.63
N LYS A 155 -16.32 -23.31 15.40
CA LYS A 155 -16.54 -23.29 16.85
C LYS A 155 -17.88 -22.62 17.19
N LYS A 156 -18.46 -23.06 18.31
CA LYS A 156 -19.52 -22.29 18.97
C LYS A 156 -18.85 -21.31 19.92
N LEU A 157 -18.89 -20.03 19.56
CA LEU A 157 -18.34 -18.98 20.40
C LEU A 157 -19.34 -18.60 21.51
N PRO A 158 -18.88 -18.41 22.75
CA PRO A 158 -19.76 -18.08 23.88
C PRO A 158 -20.20 -16.61 23.89
N GLY A 159 -19.52 -15.73 23.13
CA GLY A 159 -19.82 -14.30 23.06
C GLY A 159 -21.03 -14.00 22.17
N ARG A 160 -21.79 -12.97 22.54
CA ARG A 160 -22.79 -12.35 21.67
C ARG A 160 -22.27 -10.99 21.25
N ALA A 161 -22.16 -10.78 19.94
CA ALA A 161 -21.99 -9.45 19.39
C ALA A 161 -23.20 -8.59 19.73
N ALA A 162 -22.98 -7.35 20.13
CA ALA A 162 -24.03 -6.38 20.41
C ALA A 162 -23.85 -5.16 19.50
N PHE A 163 -24.93 -4.73 18.86
CA PHE A 163 -24.92 -3.46 18.18
C PHE A 163 -24.95 -2.33 19.21
N VAL A 164 -24.08 -1.34 19.04
CA VAL A 164 -23.97 -0.18 19.91
C VAL A 164 -24.28 1.06 19.09
N GLU A 165 -25.24 1.87 19.57
CA GLU A 165 -25.43 3.22 19.04
C GLU A 165 -24.28 4.10 19.52
N LEU A 166 -23.41 4.48 18.59
CA LEU A 166 -22.21 5.24 18.91
C LEU A 166 -22.19 6.55 18.13
N THR A 167 -21.89 7.64 18.83
CA THR A 167 -21.59 8.94 18.23
C THR A 167 -20.15 9.29 18.53
N LEU A 168 -19.31 9.37 17.49
CA LEU A 168 -17.91 9.74 17.63
C LEU A 168 -17.68 11.20 17.24
N PRO A 169 -16.87 11.97 17.96
CA PRO A 169 -16.56 13.34 17.58
C PRO A 169 -15.63 13.37 16.35
N ASP A 170 -15.92 14.23 15.38
CA ASP A 170 -14.96 14.53 14.31
C ASP A 170 -13.85 15.48 14.79
N ALA A 171 -12.92 15.85 13.90
CA ALA A 171 -11.82 16.75 14.24
C ALA A 171 -12.25 18.17 14.67
N MET A 172 -13.51 18.56 14.44
CA MET A 172 -14.11 19.83 14.86
C MET A 172 -15.05 19.65 16.06
N GLY A 173 -15.14 18.44 16.63
CA GLY A 173 -16.03 18.11 17.75
C GLY A 173 -17.49 17.89 17.37
N LYS A 174 -17.81 17.80 16.07
CA LYS A 174 -19.16 17.47 15.60
C LYS A 174 -19.37 15.96 15.69
N GLY A 175 -20.51 15.53 16.23
CA GLY A 175 -20.85 14.11 16.32
C GLY A 175 -21.09 13.46 14.96
N LEU A 176 -20.36 12.39 14.69
CA LEU A 176 -20.54 11.45 13.59
C LEU A 176 -21.25 10.21 14.12
N GLN A 177 -22.46 9.97 13.63
CA GLN A 177 -23.22 8.77 13.97
C GLN A 177 -22.58 7.55 13.30
N MET A 178 -22.37 6.49 14.07
CA MET A 178 -21.89 5.19 13.61
C MET A 178 -23.01 4.17 13.79
N PRO A 179 -24.03 4.17 12.91
CA PRO A 179 -25.02 3.10 12.91
C PRO A 179 -24.32 1.77 12.62
N ASP A 180 -24.80 0.69 13.24
CA ASP A 180 -24.29 -0.67 13.02
C ASP A 180 -22.88 -0.96 13.56
N ALA A 181 -22.35 -0.14 14.48
CA ALA A 181 -21.13 -0.46 15.21
C ALA A 181 -21.34 -1.75 16.03
N LEU A 182 -20.46 -2.73 15.81
CA LEU A 182 -20.59 -4.06 16.38
C LEU A 182 -19.55 -4.26 17.48
N ASP A 183 -20.01 -4.30 18.73
CA ASP A 183 -19.19 -4.68 19.87
C ASP A 183 -19.18 -6.20 20.01
N HIS A 184 -18.02 -6.82 19.82
CA HIS A 184 -17.86 -8.27 20.00
C HIS A 184 -17.72 -8.68 21.48
N GLY A 185 -17.94 -7.77 22.42
CA GLY A 185 -18.12 -8.05 23.85
C GLY A 185 -16.81 -8.35 24.59
N GLY A 186 -15.68 -7.92 24.04
CA GLY A 186 -14.36 -8.05 24.66
C GLY A 186 -13.25 -7.88 23.63
N GLY A 187 -12.29 -7.02 23.94
CA GLY A 187 -11.22 -6.66 23.01
C GLY A 187 -10.52 -5.39 23.45
N ILE A 188 -9.58 -4.95 22.63
CA ILE A 188 -8.86 -3.69 22.82
C ILE A 188 -9.67 -2.54 22.22
N ASP A 189 -10.37 -2.82 21.13
CA ASP A 189 -10.97 -1.85 20.24
C ASP A 189 -12.44 -2.14 19.96
N LEU A 190 -13.05 -1.25 19.18
CA LEU A 190 -14.37 -1.42 18.59
C LEU A 190 -14.26 -1.22 17.07
N HIS A 191 -14.58 -2.25 16.29
CA HIS A 191 -14.59 -2.16 14.83
C HIS A 191 -15.74 -1.28 14.34
N LEU A 192 -15.38 -0.21 13.63
CA LEU A 192 -16.34 0.70 13.02
C LEU A 192 -16.79 0.18 11.65
N PRO A 193 -18.07 0.33 11.28
CA PRO A 193 -18.61 -0.11 9.99
C PRO A 193 -18.27 0.92 8.89
N ILE A 194 -16.98 1.20 8.73
CA ILE A 194 -16.46 2.18 7.78
C ILE A 194 -15.79 1.43 6.63
N GLU A 195 -16.34 1.60 5.43
CA GLU A 195 -15.74 1.11 4.20
C GLU A 195 -14.86 2.20 3.59
N LEU A 196 -13.61 1.84 3.29
CA LEU A 196 -12.70 2.72 2.57
C LEU A 196 -13.01 2.66 1.08
N ASN A 197 -13.09 3.82 0.43
CA ASN A 197 -13.15 3.87 -1.02
C ASN A 197 -11.79 3.59 -1.66
N VAL A 198 -11.76 3.45 -3.00
CA VAL A 198 -10.54 3.11 -3.75
C VAL A 198 -9.42 4.14 -3.52
N ASP A 199 -9.73 5.44 -3.59
CA ASP A 199 -8.75 6.52 -3.37
C ASP A 199 -8.18 6.51 -1.95
N GLN A 200 -9.01 6.22 -0.95
CA GLN A 200 -8.61 6.12 0.46
C GLN A 200 -7.72 4.90 0.69
N LEU A 201 -8.04 3.77 0.05
CA LEU A 201 -7.22 2.57 0.11
C LEU A 201 -5.86 2.80 -0.55
N GLU A 202 -5.82 3.44 -1.71
CA GLU A 202 -4.57 3.81 -2.39
C GLU A 202 -3.74 4.78 -1.53
N ALA A 203 -4.38 5.80 -0.94
CA ALA A 203 -3.71 6.72 -0.03
C ALA A 203 -3.12 6.00 1.19
N LEU A 204 -3.84 5.02 1.76
CA LEU A 204 -3.36 4.19 2.86
C LEU A 204 -2.17 3.32 2.44
N GLN A 205 -2.24 2.67 1.28
CA GLN A 205 -1.15 1.86 0.71
C GLN A 205 0.11 2.69 0.50
N ASN A 206 -0.01 3.88 -0.09
CA ASN A 206 1.10 4.81 -0.28
C ASN A 206 1.73 5.21 1.06
N ARG A 207 0.92 5.37 2.11
CA ARG A 207 1.36 5.67 3.47
C ARG A 207 2.18 4.53 4.08
N VAL A 208 1.68 3.30 3.95
CA VAL A 208 2.38 2.09 4.42
C VAL A 208 3.71 1.93 3.68
N LYS A 209 3.72 2.14 2.35
CA LYS A 209 4.94 2.10 1.53
C LYS A 209 5.97 3.14 1.98
N ALA A 210 5.55 4.38 2.23
CA ALA A 210 6.43 5.43 2.75
C ALA A 210 6.98 5.09 4.15
N ALA A 211 6.17 4.45 5.00
CA ALA A 211 6.61 3.98 6.32
C ALA A 211 7.68 2.88 6.20
N VAL A 212 7.50 1.94 5.26
CA VAL A 212 8.48 0.88 4.94
C VAL A 212 9.78 1.48 4.39
N GLU A 213 9.70 2.44 3.47
CA GLU A 213 10.88 3.14 2.93
C GLU A 213 11.64 3.89 4.03
N THR A 214 10.91 4.55 4.94
CA THR A 214 11.49 5.24 6.09
C THR A 214 12.16 4.26 7.05
N TYR A 215 11.59 3.06 7.24
CA TYR A 215 12.20 2.01 8.05
C TYR A 215 13.56 1.56 7.47
N TYR A 216 13.63 1.28 6.16
CA TYR A 216 14.88 0.92 5.51
C TYR A 216 15.92 2.06 5.51
N ALA A 217 15.48 3.30 5.31
CA ALA A 217 16.37 4.47 5.37
C ALA A 217 17.00 4.68 6.75
N ASN A 218 16.33 4.27 7.83
CA ASN A 218 16.79 4.41 9.21
C ASN A 218 17.56 3.17 9.73
N SER A 219 18.25 2.44 8.85
CA SER A 219 19.09 1.28 9.20
C SER A 219 18.32 0.15 9.89
N GLU A 220 17.06 -0.09 9.50
CA GLU A 220 16.22 -1.18 10.02
C GLU A 220 16.04 -1.14 11.55
N ARG A 221 16.15 0.05 12.16
CA ARG A 221 15.89 0.23 13.59
C ARG A 221 14.42 -0.09 13.89
N GLY A 222 14.18 -0.95 14.88
CA GLY A 222 12.86 -1.39 15.29
C GLY A 222 12.38 -2.66 14.59
N ASN A 223 11.16 -3.10 14.90
CA ASN A 223 10.56 -4.29 14.33
C ASN A 223 9.59 -3.91 13.22
N LEU A 224 9.80 -4.46 12.03
CA LEU A 224 8.82 -4.47 10.95
C LEU A 224 8.29 -5.91 10.87
N PRO A 225 6.97 -6.16 10.90
CA PRO A 225 6.43 -7.51 10.74
C PRO A 225 6.54 -7.94 9.27
N LEU A 226 7.78 -8.14 8.81
CA LEU A 226 8.16 -8.42 7.43
C LEU A 226 7.47 -9.66 6.89
N ASP A 227 7.41 -10.73 7.70
CA ASP A 227 6.78 -12.00 7.28
C ASP A 227 5.27 -11.83 7.08
N PHE A 228 4.61 -11.01 7.88
CA PHE A 228 3.18 -10.71 7.74
C PHE A 228 2.90 -9.74 6.59
N LEU A 229 3.71 -8.69 6.46
CA LEU A 229 3.56 -7.72 5.38
C LEU A 229 3.87 -8.34 4.02
N ARG A 230 4.73 -9.38 3.93
CA ARG A 230 4.97 -10.17 2.71
C ARG A 230 3.80 -11.09 2.35
N GLN A 231 3.02 -11.50 3.34
CA GLN A 231 1.82 -12.34 3.14
C GLN A 231 0.59 -11.51 2.78
N THR A 232 0.57 -10.22 3.12
CA THR A 232 -0.36 -9.25 2.54
C THR A 232 0.22 -8.80 1.20
N ASP A 233 -0.52 -8.91 0.08
CA ASP A 233 -0.08 -8.42 -1.25
C ASP A 233 0.34 -6.92 -1.28
N LEU A 234 0.20 -6.19 -0.16
CA LEU A 234 0.74 -4.85 0.10
C LEU A 234 2.26 -4.71 -0.08
N LEU A 235 3.04 -5.80 0.10
CA LEU A 235 4.48 -5.85 -0.19
C LEU A 235 4.83 -6.68 -1.42
N ASN A 236 3.87 -7.11 -2.23
CA ASN A 236 4.18 -7.53 -3.58
C ASN A 236 4.19 -6.27 -4.45
N PRO A 237 5.35 -5.60 -4.62
CA PRO A 237 5.44 -4.69 -5.73
C PRO A 237 5.15 -5.52 -7.00
N PRO A 238 4.53 -4.95 -8.04
CA PRO A 238 4.81 -5.47 -9.38
C PRO A 238 6.34 -5.62 -9.48
N LYS A 239 6.82 -6.78 -9.95
CA LYS A 239 8.26 -7.14 -9.90
C LYS A 239 9.13 -6.05 -10.52
N VAL A 240 8.54 -5.24 -11.40
CA VAL A 240 9.05 -3.95 -11.84
C VAL A 240 8.28 -2.80 -11.15
N PRO A 241 8.95 -1.87 -10.41
CA PRO A 241 8.30 -0.71 -9.79
C PRO A 241 7.96 0.34 -10.85
N TRP A 242 6.95 0.06 -11.66
CA TRP A 242 6.50 0.89 -12.79
C TRP A 242 6.26 2.34 -12.40
N GLN A 243 5.66 2.58 -11.25
CA GLN A 243 5.45 3.93 -10.71
C GLN A 243 6.77 4.72 -10.60
N ARG A 244 7.84 4.12 -10.07
CA ARG A 244 9.14 4.80 -9.92
C ARG A 244 9.84 5.00 -11.25
N LEU A 245 9.72 4.03 -12.17
CA LEU A 245 10.32 4.15 -13.51
C LEU A 245 9.59 5.20 -14.33
N LEU A 246 8.27 5.17 -14.37
CA LEU A 246 7.44 6.16 -15.05
C LEU A 246 7.66 7.56 -14.44
N HIS A 247 7.75 7.70 -13.12
CA HIS A 247 8.11 8.98 -12.48
C HIS A 247 9.52 9.45 -12.87
N HIS A 248 10.53 8.58 -12.81
CA HIS A 248 11.89 8.92 -13.20
C HIS A 248 12.00 9.30 -14.69
N PHE A 249 11.25 8.61 -15.56
CA PHE A 249 11.23 8.91 -16.99
C PHE A 249 10.42 10.16 -17.31
N ALA A 250 9.27 10.36 -16.66
CA ALA A 250 8.51 11.60 -16.70
C ALA A 250 9.38 12.78 -16.28
N ASP A 251 10.12 12.67 -15.17
CA ASP A 251 11.07 13.70 -14.74
C ASP A 251 12.18 13.97 -15.76
N THR A 252 12.68 12.96 -16.48
CA THR A 252 13.70 13.16 -17.52
C THR A 252 13.17 13.71 -18.85
N VAL A 253 11.89 13.47 -19.17
CA VAL A 253 11.22 13.92 -20.41
C VAL A 253 10.60 15.29 -20.24
N LEU A 254 10.08 15.58 -19.05
CA LEU A 254 9.39 16.81 -18.67
C LEU A 254 10.32 17.85 -18.05
N ASN A 255 11.64 17.60 -18.01
CA ASN A 255 12.66 18.59 -17.65
C ASN A 255 12.88 19.64 -18.76
N THR A 256 11.78 20.10 -19.36
CA THR A 256 11.67 21.45 -19.92
C THR A 256 10.79 22.21 -18.93
N ASP A 257 11.44 22.85 -17.96
CA ASP A 257 10.94 23.85 -16.99
C ASP A 257 9.43 23.90 -16.72
N ASP A 258 9.02 23.57 -15.48
CA ASP A 258 8.06 24.41 -14.72
C ASP A 258 7.85 23.97 -13.26
N TYR A 259 8.91 24.04 -12.43
CA TYR A 259 8.72 24.30 -11.00
C TYR A 259 8.61 25.82 -10.79
N SER A 260 7.43 26.39 -11.07
CA SER A 260 7.20 27.81 -10.85
C SER A 260 6.68 28.08 -9.43
N LEU A 261 7.53 28.65 -8.58
CA LEU A 261 7.16 29.25 -7.29
C LEU A 261 6.22 30.46 -7.41
N ALA A 262 5.90 30.91 -8.63
CA ALA A 262 5.12 32.13 -8.87
C ALA A 262 3.61 31.97 -8.60
N ARG A 263 3.09 30.74 -8.41
CA ARG A 263 1.65 30.49 -8.16
C ARG A 263 1.41 29.43 -7.08
N PRO A 264 1.41 29.81 -5.79
CA PRO A 264 1.08 28.90 -4.69
C PRO A 264 -0.38 28.40 -4.76
N ASN A 265 -0.60 27.16 -4.31
CA ASN A 265 -1.94 26.56 -4.23
C ASN A 265 -2.81 27.33 -3.23
N LYS A 266 -3.75 28.12 -3.77
CA LYS A 266 -4.61 29.05 -3.00
C LYS A 266 -5.49 28.37 -1.94
N ARG A 267 -5.68 27.04 -2.03
CA ARG A 267 -6.44 26.26 -1.05
C ARG A 267 -5.72 26.14 0.31
N TYR A 268 -4.38 26.18 0.30
CA TYR A 268 -3.55 26.01 1.50
C TYR A 268 -2.99 27.34 2.05
N LEU A 269 -3.17 28.44 1.31
CA LEU A 269 -2.85 29.81 1.77
C LEU A 269 -3.66 30.24 3.00
N VAL A 270 -4.85 29.67 3.22
CA VAL A 270 -5.69 29.95 4.39
C VAL A 270 -5.13 29.32 5.68
N GLN A 271 -4.13 28.43 5.57
CA GLN A 271 -3.57 27.66 6.67
C GLN A 271 -2.08 27.98 6.94
N ASP A 272 -1.57 29.12 6.44
CA ASP A 272 -0.17 29.57 6.57
C ASP A 272 0.89 28.53 6.15
N LEU A 273 0.53 27.60 5.25
CA LEU A 273 1.46 26.64 4.66
C LEU A 273 1.80 27.05 3.21
N LEU A 274 3.09 27.22 2.93
CA LEU A 274 3.62 27.30 1.56
C LEU A 274 3.86 25.88 1.04
N VAL A 275 2.90 25.38 0.26
CA VAL A 275 2.98 24.06 -0.39
C VAL A 275 3.26 24.23 -1.89
N PRO A 276 4.32 23.61 -2.45
CA PRO A 276 4.52 23.54 -3.90
C PRO A 276 3.31 22.85 -4.55
N GLY A 277 2.75 23.44 -5.60
CA GLY A 277 1.68 22.79 -6.35
C GLY A 277 2.21 21.57 -7.08
N LEU A 278 1.74 20.37 -6.73
CA LEU A 278 1.96 19.17 -7.54
C LEU A 278 1.00 19.21 -8.74
N TYR A 279 1.57 19.41 -9.91
CA TYR A 279 0.87 19.20 -11.17
C TYR A 279 1.04 17.72 -11.55
N ASN A 280 -0.06 16.97 -11.58
CA ASN A 280 -0.05 15.59 -12.08
C ASN A 280 -0.05 15.64 -13.62
N GLU A 281 1.08 15.35 -14.25
CA GLU A 281 1.14 15.12 -15.69
C GLU A 281 1.12 13.62 -15.98
N VAL A 282 -0.04 13.16 -16.45
CA VAL A 282 -0.23 11.82 -17.01
C VAL A 282 0.52 11.72 -18.33
N LEU A 283 1.35 10.69 -18.51
CA LEU A 283 2.02 10.41 -19.78
C LEU A 283 0.95 10.16 -20.86
N ARG A 284 0.97 10.98 -21.92
CA ARG A 284 -0.12 11.04 -22.90
C ARG A 284 -0.15 9.86 -23.86
N SER A 285 1.01 9.27 -24.20
CA SER A 285 1.10 8.16 -25.15
C SER A 285 2.32 7.26 -24.87
N ILE A 286 2.09 5.97 -24.61
CA ILE A 286 3.14 4.96 -24.45
C ILE A 286 3.02 3.92 -25.56
N VAL A 287 4.15 3.58 -26.20
CA VAL A 287 4.21 2.46 -27.14
C VAL A 287 5.01 1.34 -26.51
N VAL A 288 4.39 0.17 -26.40
CA VAL A 288 5.00 -1.06 -25.89
C VAL A 288 5.24 -1.99 -27.06
N ALA A 289 6.47 -2.47 -27.25
CA ALA A 289 6.79 -3.49 -28.24
C ALA A 289 7.08 -4.81 -27.52
N LEU A 290 6.33 -5.85 -27.89
CA LEU A 290 6.51 -7.22 -27.43
C LEU A 290 7.19 -8.04 -28.51
N ASP A 291 8.38 -8.55 -28.19
CA ASP A 291 9.09 -9.50 -29.02
C ASP A 291 8.50 -10.91 -28.85
N THR A 292 8.12 -11.54 -29.96
CA THR A 292 7.59 -12.92 -30.00
C THR A 292 8.49 -13.86 -30.81
N SER A 293 9.77 -13.51 -30.93
CA SER A 293 10.78 -14.37 -31.53
C SER A 293 10.89 -15.71 -30.80
N GLY A 294 11.35 -16.74 -31.52
CA GLY A 294 11.43 -18.12 -31.01
C GLY A 294 12.37 -18.33 -29.82
N SER A 295 13.11 -17.30 -29.38
CA SER A 295 13.94 -17.32 -28.17
C SER A 295 13.17 -16.95 -26.90
N MET A 296 11.95 -16.43 -27.00
CA MET A 296 11.08 -16.13 -25.87
C MET A 296 10.20 -17.34 -25.53
N SER A 297 10.31 -17.85 -24.31
CA SER A 297 9.44 -18.93 -23.83
C SER A 297 8.03 -18.45 -23.53
N ASN A 298 7.03 -19.34 -23.61
CA ASN A 298 5.64 -19.01 -23.28
C ASN A 298 5.48 -18.48 -21.84
N ASP A 299 6.33 -18.92 -20.92
CA ASP A 299 6.33 -18.46 -19.53
C ASP A 299 6.87 -17.03 -19.41
N GLU A 300 7.93 -16.68 -20.16
CA GLU A 300 8.47 -15.31 -20.22
C GLU A 300 7.46 -14.34 -20.84
N ILE A 301 6.79 -14.75 -21.92
CA ILE A 301 5.78 -13.92 -22.57
C ILE A 301 4.58 -13.68 -21.64
N ARG A 302 4.17 -14.70 -20.87
CA ARG A 302 3.10 -14.56 -19.87
C ARG A 302 3.48 -13.63 -18.74
N GLN A 303 4.70 -13.77 -18.21
CA GLN A 303 5.23 -12.87 -17.17
C GLN A 303 5.25 -11.42 -17.67
N VAL A 304 5.68 -11.22 -18.90
CA VAL A 304 5.69 -9.90 -19.54
C VAL A 304 4.28 -9.34 -19.74
N ALA A 305 3.31 -10.17 -20.12
CA ALA A 305 1.91 -9.75 -20.25
C ALA A 305 1.30 -9.29 -18.92
N GLU A 306 1.67 -9.94 -17.81
CA GLU A 306 1.28 -9.51 -16.45
C GLU A 306 1.90 -8.15 -16.09
N GLU A 307 3.13 -7.88 -16.50
CA GLU A 307 3.77 -6.58 -16.28
C GLU A 307 3.09 -5.44 -17.06
N ILE A 308 2.67 -5.70 -18.31
CA ILE A 308 1.92 -4.72 -19.12
C ILE A 308 0.59 -4.35 -18.45
N ARG A 309 -0.11 -5.32 -17.84
CA ARG A 309 -1.33 -5.06 -17.07
C ARG A 309 -1.12 -4.07 -15.93
N GLY A 310 0.07 -4.06 -15.32
CA GLY A 310 0.42 -3.12 -14.26
C GLY A 310 0.54 -1.67 -14.72
N ILE A 311 0.74 -1.42 -16.02
CA ILE A 311 0.91 -0.07 -16.60
C ILE A 311 -0.44 0.55 -17.01
N ILE A 312 -1.42 -0.29 -17.40
CA ILE A 312 -2.73 0.13 -17.94
C ILE A 312 -3.45 1.18 -17.07
N PRO A 313 -3.53 1.05 -15.73
CA PRO A 313 -4.26 2.01 -14.90
C PRO A 313 -3.65 3.42 -14.85
N HIS A 314 -2.41 3.57 -15.32
CA HIS A 314 -1.60 4.77 -15.08
C HIS A 314 -1.32 5.60 -16.35
N THR A 315 -1.94 5.26 -17.48
CA THR A 315 -1.66 5.87 -18.79
C THR A 315 -2.94 6.11 -19.59
N GLN A 316 -2.98 7.21 -20.37
CA GLN A 316 -4.16 7.56 -21.18
C GLN A 316 -4.24 6.83 -22.52
N ASP A 317 -3.10 6.40 -23.07
CA ASP A 317 -3.03 5.74 -24.37
C ASP A 317 -1.82 4.78 -24.40
N ILE A 318 -2.09 3.48 -24.56
CA ILE A 318 -1.07 2.44 -24.75
C ILE A 318 -1.32 1.77 -26.10
N THR A 319 -0.30 1.75 -26.95
CA THR A 319 -0.28 0.89 -28.15
C THR A 319 0.67 -0.27 -27.94
N LEU A 320 0.18 -1.51 -28.04
CA LEU A 320 0.98 -2.72 -28.00
C LEU A 320 1.31 -3.16 -29.43
N ILE A 321 2.59 -3.22 -29.76
CA ILE A 321 3.09 -3.72 -31.04
C ILE A 321 3.72 -5.08 -30.78
N ILE A 322 3.17 -6.13 -31.38
CA ILE A 322 3.73 -7.47 -31.36
C ILE A 322 4.55 -7.64 -32.64
N ALA A 323 5.84 -7.90 -32.49
CA ALA A 323 6.76 -8.01 -33.62
C ALA A 323 7.76 -9.16 -33.42
N ASP A 324 8.25 -9.66 -34.55
CA ASP A 324 9.41 -10.56 -34.63
C ASP A 324 10.42 -10.01 -35.65
N CYS A 325 10.42 -10.53 -36.88
CA CYS A 325 11.14 -9.98 -38.03
C CYS A 325 10.27 -8.97 -38.79
N GLU A 326 8.95 -9.10 -38.63
CA GLU A 326 7.94 -8.19 -39.16
C GLU A 326 6.90 -7.90 -38.08
N ILE A 327 6.02 -6.93 -38.32
CA ILE A 327 4.97 -6.59 -37.38
C ILE A 327 3.84 -7.58 -37.54
N GLN A 328 3.63 -8.39 -36.51
CA GLN A 328 2.63 -9.44 -36.50
C GLN A 328 1.26 -8.88 -36.18
N GLN A 329 1.18 -8.06 -35.12
CA GLN A 329 -0.08 -7.47 -34.66
C GLN A 329 0.17 -6.11 -34.01
N VAL A 330 -0.79 -5.20 -34.16
CA VAL A 330 -0.82 -3.94 -33.43
C VAL A 330 -2.17 -3.86 -32.74
N ILE A 331 -2.13 -3.72 -31.43
CA ILE A 331 -3.30 -3.71 -30.56
C ILE A 331 -3.39 -2.32 -29.94
N ALA A 332 -4.51 -1.65 -30.19
CA ALA A 332 -4.83 -0.37 -29.58
C ALA A 332 -5.33 -0.57 -28.14
N PHE A 333 -5.30 0.50 -27.35
CA PHE A 333 -5.68 0.50 -25.94
C PHE A 333 -7.03 -0.19 -25.67
N ASP A 334 -8.05 0.11 -26.48
CA ASP A 334 -9.42 -0.41 -26.32
C ASP A 334 -9.52 -1.95 -26.45
N ASP A 335 -8.61 -2.56 -27.21
CA ASP A 335 -8.58 -4.02 -27.47
C ASP A 335 -7.54 -4.75 -26.61
N LEU A 336 -6.70 -4.01 -25.88
CA LEU A 336 -5.56 -4.54 -25.11
C LEU A 336 -6.02 -5.46 -23.96
N GLU A 337 -7.08 -5.08 -23.26
CA GLU A 337 -7.60 -5.84 -22.12
C GLU A 337 -8.20 -7.18 -22.57
N ASN A 338 -8.92 -7.18 -23.70
CA ASN A 338 -9.48 -8.39 -24.30
C ASN A 338 -8.38 -9.33 -24.85
N PHE A 339 -7.35 -8.76 -25.48
CA PHE A 339 -6.22 -9.53 -25.99
C PHE A 339 -5.40 -10.18 -24.87
N LEU A 340 -5.16 -9.46 -23.77
CA LEU A 340 -4.43 -10.03 -22.64
C LEU A 340 -5.19 -11.17 -21.94
N GLN A 341 -6.51 -11.27 -22.10
CA GLN A 341 -7.32 -12.35 -21.52
C GLN A 341 -7.48 -13.56 -22.45
N ASN A 342 -7.64 -13.35 -23.77
CA ASN A 342 -8.05 -14.39 -24.72
C ASN A 342 -7.25 -14.40 -26.04
N GLY A 343 -6.21 -13.57 -26.17
CA GLY A 343 -5.46 -13.39 -27.39
C GLY A 343 -4.49 -14.53 -27.69
N GLU A 344 -4.53 -15.05 -28.91
CA GLU A 344 -3.49 -15.93 -29.44
C GLU A 344 -2.31 -15.08 -29.93
N LEU A 345 -1.16 -15.24 -29.30
CA LEU A 345 0.10 -14.65 -29.75
C LEU A 345 0.52 -15.32 -31.05
N ARG A 346 0.70 -14.53 -32.11
CA ARG A 346 1.21 -15.00 -33.41
C ARG A 346 2.65 -14.52 -33.58
N GLY A 347 3.55 -15.44 -33.88
CA GLY A 347 5.00 -15.17 -34.00
C GLY A 347 5.82 -16.45 -34.12
N GLY A 348 7.13 -16.34 -33.98
CA GLY A 348 8.10 -17.45 -34.06
C GLY A 348 9.25 -17.24 -35.06
N GLY A 349 9.37 -16.05 -35.66
CA GLY A 349 10.48 -15.68 -36.54
C GLY A 349 11.77 -15.29 -35.80
N GLY A 350 12.75 -14.77 -36.55
CA GLY A 350 13.94 -14.11 -35.99
C GLY A 350 13.66 -12.65 -35.59
N THR A 351 14.53 -12.05 -34.78
CA THR A 351 14.27 -10.72 -34.17
C THR A 351 14.83 -9.56 -35.00
N ASP A 352 13.99 -8.60 -35.42
CA ASP A 352 14.42 -7.32 -36.01
C ASP A 352 13.62 -6.11 -35.48
N HIS A 353 14.19 -5.38 -34.52
CA HIS A 353 13.58 -4.18 -33.95
C HIS A 353 13.53 -3.00 -34.93
N VAL A 354 14.25 -3.03 -36.07
CA VAL A 354 14.19 -1.96 -37.07
C VAL A 354 12.76 -1.81 -37.61
N CYS A 355 12.02 -2.92 -37.76
CA CYS A 355 10.64 -2.88 -38.26
C CYS A 355 9.70 -2.09 -37.33
N VAL A 356 9.87 -2.24 -36.01
CA VAL A 356 9.07 -1.56 -34.98
C VAL A 356 9.30 -0.04 -35.03
N PHE A 357 10.56 0.39 -35.07
CA PHE A 357 10.88 1.83 -35.13
C PHE A 357 10.47 2.46 -36.46
N GLU A 358 10.59 1.74 -37.58
CA GLU A 358 10.10 2.21 -38.88
C GLU A 358 8.58 2.37 -38.91
N TYR A 359 7.84 1.48 -38.25
CA TYR A 359 6.38 1.59 -38.15
C TYR A 359 5.94 2.74 -37.25
N ILE A 360 6.63 2.95 -36.12
CA ILE A 360 6.39 4.12 -35.27
C ILE A 360 6.61 5.42 -36.06
N ALA A 361 7.67 5.47 -36.89
CA ALA A 361 7.94 6.62 -37.75
C ALA A 361 6.91 6.79 -38.87
N LYS A 362 6.46 5.70 -39.51
CA LYS A 362 5.43 5.72 -40.58
C LYS A 362 4.06 6.15 -40.05
N GLN A 363 3.66 5.67 -38.89
CA GLN A 363 2.37 5.97 -38.26
C GLN A 363 2.36 7.27 -37.46
N GLN A 364 3.51 7.96 -37.34
CA GLN A 364 3.66 9.21 -36.58
C GLN A 364 3.18 9.11 -35.12
N LEU A 365 3.33 7.94 -34.49
CA LEU A 365 2.83 7.67 -33.14
C LEU A 365 3.50 8.54 -32.05
N ASN A 366 4.69 9.08 -32.33
CA ASN A 366 5.45 10.01 -31.47
C ASN A 366 5.25 9.75 -29.95
N PRO A 367 5.66 8.56 -29.46
CA PRO A 367 5.40 8.18 -28.09
C PRO A 367 6.14 9.07 -27.10
N SER A 368 5.50 9.34 -25.96
CA SER A 368 6.14 9.98 -24.79
C SER A 368 7.16 9.03 -24.14
N LEU A 369 6.93 7.72 -24.26
CA LEU A 369 7.84 6.66 -23.82
C LEU A 369 7.70 5.41 -24.69
N PHE A 370 8.82 4.84 -25.12
CA PHE A 370 8.86 3.52 -25.76
C PHE A 370 9.38 2.47 -24.78
N ILE A 371 8.69 1.33 -24.70
CA ILE A 371 9.07 0.18 -23.87
C ILE A 371 9.21 -1.04 -24.78
N GLY A 372 10.42 -1.59 -24.91
CA GLY A 372 10.68 -2.82 -25.66
C GLY A 372 10.93 -3.99 -24.71
N LEU A 373 10.18 -5.07 -24.89
CA LEU A 373 10.27 -6.31 -24.13
C LEU A 373 10.91 -7.37 -25.03
N THR A 374 12.17 -7.68 -24.78
CA THR A 374 12.99 -8.52 -25.67
C THR A 374 14.20 -9.10 -24.92
N ASP A 375 14.76 -10.19 -25.42
CA ASP A 375 16.06 -10.75 -25.01
C ASP A 375 17.26 -9.92 -25.52
N LEU A 376 16.97 -8.82 -26.23
CA LEU A 376 17.92 -7.87 -26.82
C LEU A 376 18.83 -8.46 -27.93
N TYR A 377 18.57 -9.69 -28.40
CA TYR A 377 19.36 -10.34 -29.45
C TYR A 377 18.86 -9.97 -30.86
N SER A 378 18.97 -8.68 -31.21
CA SER A 378 18.39 -8.13 -32.44
C SER A 378 19.29 -7.15 -33.18
N ARG A 379 18.91 -6.87 -34.44
CA ARG A 379 19.32 -5.64 -35.13
C ARG A 379 18.56 -4.45 -34.55
N PHE A 380 19.28 -3.37 -34.29
CA PHE A 380 18.73 -2.11 -33.79
C PHE A 380 18.98 -0.99 -34.82
N PRO A 381 18.14 0.06 -34.85
CA PRO A 381 18.41 1.24 -35.66
C PRO A 381 19.75 1.90 -35.28
N LYS A 382 20.54 2.29 -36.29
CA LYS A 382 21.82 3.01 -36.10
C LYS A 382 21.66 4.42 -35.50
N LYS A 383 20.46 5.01 -35.60
CA LYS A 383 20.15 6.34 -35.05
C LYS A 383 19.22 6.19 -33.85
N ARG A 384 19.56 6.90 -32.77
CA ARG A 384 18.74 6.99 -31.57
C ARG A 384 17.43 7.76 -31.88
N PRO A 385 16.25 7.26 -31.48
CA PRO A 385 15.00 7.98 -31.63
C PRO A 385 14.93 9.21 -30.72
N PRO A 386 14.06 10.21 -31.03
CA PRO A 386 13.93 11.45 -30.26
C PRO A 386 13.17 11.30 -28.93
N TYR A 387 12.62 10.12 -28.66
CA TYR A 387 11.87 9.79 -27.44
C TYR A 387 12.67 8.84 -26.53
N PRO A 388 12.41 8.81 -25.21
CA PRO A 388 13.07 7.88 -24.29
C PRO A 388 12.69 6.42 -24.60
N VAL A 389 13.65 5.53 -24.37
CA VAL A 389 13.56 4.11 -24.71
C VAL A 389 13.94 3.29 -23.47
N LEU A 390 13.04 2.40 -23.09
CA LEU A 390 13.20 1.44 -22.01
C LEU A 390 13.22 0.03 -22.60
N TRP A 391 14.22 -0.77 -22.22
CA TRP A 391 14.34 -2.16 -22.58
C TRP A 391 14.15 -3.03 -21.35
N ILE A 392 13.38 -4.09 -21.50
CA ILE A 392 13.04 -5.01 -20.43
C ILE A 392 13.37 -6.41 -20.89
N THR A 393 14.21 -7.09 -20.11
CA THR A 393 14.83 -8.35 -20.52
C THR A 393 14.70 -9.42 -19.44
N PRO A 394 14.60 -10.71 -19.81
CA PRO A 394 14.89 -11.82 -18.91
C PRO A 394 16.37 -11.80 -18.46
N GLU A 395 16.74 -12.55 -17.41
CA GLU A 395 18.10 -12.57 -16.81
C GLU A 395 19.26 -12.95 -17.79
N CYS A 396 18.98 -13.27 -19.04
CA CYS A 396 19.99 -13.69 -20.03
C CYS A 396 20.51 -12.53 -20.90
N HIS A 397 21.71 -12.05 -20.54
CA HIS A 397 22.77 -11.41 -21.35
C HIS A 397 22.45 -10.91 -22.77
N SER A 398 22.22 -9.59 -22.93
CA SER A 398 22.86 -8.80 -23.99
C SER A 398 22.73 -7.28 -23.73
N THR A 399 23.45 -6.46 -24.51
CA THR A 399 23.51 -4.99 -24.35
C THR A 399 22.83 -4.28 -25.53
N ALA A 400 21.86 -3.41 -25.24
CA ALA A 400 21.27 -2.51 -26.24
C ALA A 400 22.20 -1.33 -26.58
N PRO A 401 22.22 -0.83 -27.84
CA PRO A 401 23.05 0.30 -28.24
C PRO A 401 22.61 1.66 -27.65
N TRP A 402 21.37 1.76 -27.16
CA TRP A 402 20.81 2.95 -26.51
C TRP A 402 19.53 2.59 -25.74
N GLY A 403 19.16 3.41 -24.75
CA GLY A 403 18.04 3.15 -23.85
C GLY A 403 18.48 2.59 -22.50
N LYS A 404 17.57 2.57 -21.52
CA LYS A 404 17.83 1.97 -20.20
C LYS A 404 17.39 0.52 -20.21
N ILE A 405 18.22 -0.39 -19.66
CA ILE A 405 17.91 -1.82 -19.62
C ILE A 405 17.50 -2.19 -18.20
N ILE A 406 16.43 -2.98 -18.07
CA ILE A 406 15.93 -3.50 -16.80
C ILE A 406 15.76 -5.01 -16.94
N ALA A 407 16.42 -5.77 -16.07
CA ALA A 407 16.25 -7.21 -16.00
C ALA A 407 15.08 -7.55 -15.05
N ILE A 408 14.16 -8.41 -15.50
CA ILE A 408 13.08 -8.97 -14.67
C ILE A 408 13.58 -10.25 -13.99
N ARG A 409 13.27 -10.41 -12.69
CA ARG A 409 13.50 -11.63 -11.88
C ARG A 409 12.20 -12.35 -11.54
#